data_AF-A0A7I4K954-F1
#
_entry.id   AF-A0A7I4K954-F1
#
_cell.length_a   1.000
_cell.length_b   1.000
_cell.length_c   1.000
_cell.angle_alpha   90.00
_cell.angle_beta   90.00
_cell.angle_gamma   90.00
#
_symmetry.space_group_name_H-M   'P 1'
#
loop_
_entity.id
_entity.type
_entity.pdbx_description
1 polymer ?
#
loop_
_entity_poly.entity_id
_entity_poly.type
_entity_poly.pdbx_seq_one_letter_code
_entity_poly.pdbx_strand_id
1 'polypeptide(L)'
;MSKQTKFPMGIDSKKVNRQLDKMGYNIGLRLADDLLAKNSQIQRCTDMHQVADVLAKVALRSYLGVTAQVSNWNARNDEFSLVLESNPLAEFVEVPPELAQDLRYSQILCGAIRGALEMMHMEVQTFILQEHSQSVEIRVKFIRILEESVPPGDD
;
A
#
# COMPACT_ATOMS: atom_id res chain seq x y z
N MET A 1 -30.09 15.77 -29.02
CA MET A 1 -29.74 16.72 -27.92
C MET A 1 -28.99 15.94 -26.87
N SER A 2 -27.67 15.83 -27.02
CA SER A 2 -26.78 15.18 -26.06
C SER A 2 -26.60 16.14 -24.89
N LYS A 3 -27.20 15.84 -23.74
CA LYS A 3 -26.90 16.58 -22.51
C LYS A 3 -25.46 16.24 -22.15
N GLN A 4 -24.55 17.11 -22.56
CA GLN A 4 -23.18 17.16 -22.08
C GLN A 4 -23.26 17.53 -20.60
N THR A 5 -23.27 16.52 -19.73
CA THR A 5 -23.13 16.69 -18.29
C THR A 5 -21.77 17.35 -18.08
N LYS A 6 -21.76 18.68 -17.93
CA LYS A 6 -20.61 19.40 -17.38
C LYS A 6 -20.37 18.84 -15.99
N PHE A 7 -19.43 17.91 -15.88
CA PHE A 7 -18.84 17.55 -14.59
C PHE A 7 -18.27 18.85 -13.98
N PRO A 8 -18.51 19.11 -12.69
CA PRO A 8 -18.03 20.33 -12.07
C PRO A 8 -16.49 20.33 -12.07
N MET A 9 -15.96 21.46 -12.53
CA MET A 9 -14.61 22.00 -12.34
C MET A 9 -13.69 21.21 -11.37
N GLY A 10 -12.62 20.61 -11.91
CA GLY A 10 -11.30 20.56 -11.27
C GLY A 10 -11.08 19.58 -10.10
N ILE A 11 -11.24 18.27 -10.31
CA ILE A 11 -10.68 17.27 -9.39
C ILE A 11 -9.14 17.30 -9.52
N ASP A 12 -8.46 17.72 -8.46
CA ASP A 12 -7.01 17.67 -8.37
C ASP A 12 -6.58 16.25 -7.92
N SER A 13 -6.38 15.36 -8.88
CA SER A 13 -6.00 13.95 -8.65
C SER A 13 -4.76 13.81 -7.74
N LYS A 14 -3.83 14.77 -7.77
CA LYS A 14 -2.65 14.75 -6.89
C LYS A 14 -3.02 15.03 -5.44
N LYS A 15 -4.00 15.90 -5.18
CA LYS A 15 -4.55 16.08 -3.82
C LYS A 15 -5.30 14.83 -3.38
N VAL A 16 -6.10 14.22 -4.26
CA VAL A 16 -6.83 12.97 -3.95
C VAL A 16 -5.86 11.85 -3.59
N ASN A 17 -4.85 11.58 -4.42
CA ASN A 17 -3.84 10.56 -4.15
C ASN A 17 -3.14 10.79 -2.81
N ARG A 18 -2.75 12.03 -2.50
CA ARG A 18 -2.14 12.37 -1.19
C ARG A 18 -3.08 12.10 -0.02
N GLN A 19 -4.38 12.36 -0.17
CA GLN A 19 -5.34 12.07 0.89
C GLN A 19 -5.60 10.57 1.04
N LEU A 20 -5.74 9.82 -0.06
CA LEU A 20 -5.85 8.36 -0.03
C LEU A 20 -4.64 7.73 0.65
N ASP A 21 -3.45 8.20 0.28
CA ASP A 21 -2.18 7.77 0.84
C ASP A 21 -2.09 8.04 2.36
N LYS A 22 -2.47 9.25 2.80
CA LYS A 22 -2.52 9.61 4.22
C LYS A 22 -3.54 8.79 5.01
N MET A 23 -4.73 8.57 4.45
CA MET A 23 -5.76 7.74 5.09
C MET A 23 -5.27 6.30 5.22
N GLY A 24 -4.70 5.74 4.15
CA GLY A 24 -4.10 4.42 4.14
C GLY A 24 -3.02 4.28 5.21
N TYR A 25 -2.10 5.23 5.28
CA TYR A 25 -1.03 5.22 6.27
C TYR A 25 -1.55 5.16 7.70
N ASN A 26 -2.53 6.00 8.07
CA ASN A 26 -3.14 5.95 9.40
C ASN A 26 -3.88 4.64 9.68
N ILE A 27 -4.49 4.02 8.66
CA ILE A 27 -5.09 2.69 8.78
C ILE A 27 -3.99 1.65 9.03
N GLY A 28 -2.91 1.68 8.24
CA GLY A 28 -1.77 0.78 8.34
C GLY A 28 -1.15 0.76 9.74
N LEU A 29 -0.95 1.94 10.34
CA LEU A 29 -0.44 2.06 11.72
C LEU A 29 -1.31 1.26 12.72
N ARG A 30 -2.63 1.29 12.55
CA ARG A 30 -3.57 0.58 13.45
C ARG A 30 -3.70 -0.91 13.12
N LEU A 31 -3.51 -1.29 11.86
CA LEU A 31 -3.55 -2.70 11.44
C LEU A 31 -2.31 -3.46 11.90
N ALA A 32 -1.18 -2.77 12.09
CA ALA A 32 0.08 -3.39 12.47
C ALA A 32 -0.03 -4.24 13.75
N ASP A 33 -0.69 -3.72 14.79
CA ASP A 33 -0.84 -4.43 16.07
C ASP A 33 -1.57 -5.77 15.90
N ASP A 34 -2.68 -5.78 15.14
CA ASP A 34 -3.44 -7.01 14.85
C ASP A 34 -2.63 -7.99 13.97
N LEU A 35 -1.89 -7.47 12.99
CA LEU A 35 -1.06 -8.29 12.11
C LEU A 35 0.08 -8.95 12.90
N LEU A 36 0.75 -8.21 13.80
CA LEU A 36 1.83 -8.68 14.66
C LEU A 36 1.34 -9.64 15.73
N ALA A 37 0.18 -9.39 16.34
CA ALA A 37 -0.43 -10.29 17.33
C ALA A 37 -0.68 -11.69 16.73
N LYS A 38 -1.05 -11.75 15.45
CA LYS A 38 -1.27 -13.00 14.72
C LYS A 38 0.02 -13.59 14.13
N ASN A 39 1.08 -12.79 13.99
CA ASN A 39 2.32 -13.16 13.29
C ASN A 39 3.56 -12.56 13.96
N SER A 40 3.81 -12.95 15.21
CA SER A 40 4.89 -12.39 16.04
C SER A 40 6.31 -12.56 15.47
N GLN A 41 6.49 -13.48 14.52
CA GLN A 41 7.76 -13.67 13.81
C GLN A 41 8.16 -12.46 12.94
N ILE A 42 7.19 -11.65 12.49
CA ILE A 42 7.46 -10.48 11.63
C ILE A 42 8.30 -9.42 12.34
N GLN A 43 8.10 -9.21 13.66
CA GLN A 43 8.83 -8.17 14.41
C GLN A 43 10.36 -8.37 14.40
N ARG A 44 10.82 -9.59 14.12
CA ARG A 44 12.25 -9.94 14.09
C ARG A 44 12.77 -10.15 12.66
N CYS A 45 11.91 -9.96 11.65
CA CYS A 45 12.28 -10.18 10.26
C CYS A 45 13.12 -9.02 9.74
N THR A 46 14.36 -9.31 9.38
CA THR A 46 15.19 -8.44 8.54
C THR A 46 15.24 -8.90 7.08
N ASP A 47 14.59 -10.02 6.75
CA ASP A 47 14.53 -10.56 5.39
C ASP A 47 13.30 -10.03 4.65
N MET A 48 13.55 -9.22 3.63
CA MET A 48 12.50 -8.64 2.80
C MET A 48 11.68 -9.68 2.05
N HIS A 49 12.21 -10.87 1.75
CA HIS A 49 11.41 -11.93 1.13
C HIS A 49 10.31 -12.42 2.06
N GLN A 50 10.63 -12.57 3.34
CA GLN A 50 9.64 -12.97 4.35
C GLN A 50 8.59 -11.87 4.54
N VAL A 51 9.01 -10.60 4.56
CA VAL A 51 8.09 -9.45 4.62
C VAL A 51 7.15 -9.45 3.41
N ALA A 52 7.67 -9.64 2.20
CA ALA A 52 6.89 -9.68 0.97
C ALA A 52 5.86 -10.82 0.99
N ASP A 53 6.26 -12.02 1.43
CA ASP A 53 5.38 -13.18 1.53
C ASP A 53 4.25 -12.97 2.55
N VAL A 54 4.57 -12.39 3.70
CA VAL A 54 3.58 -12.04 4.73
C VAL A 54 2.58 -11.02 4.19
N LEU A 55 3.05 -9.95 3.55
CA LEU A 55 2.16 -8.97 2.95
C LEU A 55 1.23 -9.62 1.92
N ALA A 56 1.81 -10.39 1.00
CA ALA A 56 1.10 -10.98 -0.12
C ALA A 56 0.09 -12.07 0.27
N LYS A 57 0.45 -12.95 1.22
CA LYS A 57 -0.31 -14.17 1.52
C LYS A 57 -1.12 -14.10 2.81
N VAL A 58 -0.68 -13.29 3.77
CA VAL A 58 -1.29 -13.18 5.10
C VAL A 58 -2.06 -11.87 5.24
N ALA A 59 -1.38 -10.72 5.14
CA ALA A 59 -2.00 -9.43 5.42
C ALA A 59 -3.14 -9.10 4.44
N LEU A 60 -2.89 -9.18 3.13
CA LEU A 60 -3.92 -8.92 2.13
C LEU A 60 -5.10 -9.91 2.26
N ARG A 61 -4.83 -11.17 2.61
CA ARG A 61 -5.90 -12.16 2.82
C ARG A 61 -6.76 -11.80 4.02
N SER A 62 -6.14 -11.40 5.13
CA SER A 62 -6.85 -11.06 6.36
C SER A 62 -7.69 -9.78 6.23
N TYR A 63 -7.22 -8.79 5.47
CA TYR A 63 -7.87 -7.47 5.45
C TYR A 63 -8.65 -7.17 4.17
N LEU A 64 -8.34 -7.81 3.04
CA LEU A 64 -9.04 -7.64 1.76
C LEU A 64 -9.64 -8.94 1.22
N GLY A 65 -9.39 -10.09 1.87
CA GLY A 65 -9.92 -11.39 1.41
C GLY A 65 -9.22 -11.96 0.17
N VAL A 66 -8.14 -11.34 -0.30
CA VAL A 66 -7.38 -11.73 -1.50
C VAL A 66 -5.91 -11.90 -1.22
N THR A 67 -5.19 -12.62 -2.08
CA THR A 67 -3.72 -12.69 -2.02
C THR A 67 -3.10 -11.96 -3.21
N ALA A 68 -1.84 -11.55 -3.06
CA ALA A 68 -1.04 -11.03 -4.16
C ALA A 68 0.04 -12.04 -4.59
N GLN A 69 0.58 -11.84 -5.78
CA GLN A 69 1.84 -12.43 -6.22
C GLN A 69 3.00 -11.48 -5.92
N VAL A 70 4.11 -12.02 -5.39
CA VAL A 70 5.36 -11.29 -5.24
C VAL A 70 6.21 -11.51 -6.48
N SER A 71 6.68 -10.44 -7.12
CA SER A 71 7.48 -10.54 -8.34
C SER A 71 8.51 -9.40 -8.46
N ASN A 72 9.27 -9.41 -9.55
CA ASN A 72 10.13 -8.30 -9.98
C ASN A 72 11.16 -7.82 -8.94
N TRP A 73 11.72 -8.74 -8.15
CA TRP A 73 12.80 -8.41 -7.22
C TRP A 73 13.97 -7.72 -7.93
N ASN A 74 14.48 -6.64 -7.34
CA ASN A 74 15.71 -6.02 -7.83
C ASN A 74 16.94 -6.83 -7.39
N ALA A 75 18.10 -6.57 -8.00
CA ALA A 75 19.33 -7.30 -7.70
C ALA A 75 19.84 -7.14 -6.25
N ARG A 76 19.37 -6.10 -5.53
CA ARG A 76 19.72 -5.83 -4.14
C ARG A 76 18.79 -6.51 -3.14
N ASN A 77 17.70 -7.13 -3.61
CA ASN A 77 16.64 -7.70 -2.79
C ASN A 77 16.04 -6.71 -1.77
N ASP A 78 16.05 -5.42 -2.08
CA ASP A 78 15.46 -4.36 -1.26
C ASP A 78 14.22 -3.74 -1.95
N GLU A 79 13.76 -4.32 -3.05
CA GLU A 79 12.62 -3.82 -3.80
C GLU A 79 11.93 -4.95 -4.57
N PHE A 80 10.59 -4.99 -4.50
CA PHE A 80 9.76 -6.00 -5.14
C PHE A 80 8.40 -5.43 -5.53
N SER A 81 7.65 -6.18 -6.35
CA SER A 81 6.28 -5.87 -6.74
C SER A 81 5.30 -6.79 -6.04
N LEU A 82 4.20 -6.23 -5.55
CA LEU A 82 2.98 -6.92 -5.16
C LEU A 82 1.95 -6.77 -6.28
N VAL A 83 1.57 -7.87 -6.89
CA VAL A 83 0.59 -7.91 -7.98
C VAL A 83 -0.70 -8.52 -7.47
N LEU A 84 -1.75 -7.71 -7.39
CA LEU A 84 -3.11 -8.17 -7.11
C LEU A 84 -3.82 -8.28 -8.45
N GLU A 85 -4.12 -9.51 -8.89
CA GLU A 85 -4.85 -9.75 -10.15
C GLU A 85 -6.35 -9.40 -10.03
N SER A 86 -6.89 -9.55 -8.83
CA SER A 86 -8.25 -9.16 -8.47
C SER A 86 -8.22 -8.25 -7.25
N ASN A 87 -8.46 -6.97 -7.49
CA ASN A 87 -8.47 -5.89 -6.52
C ASN A 87 -9.92 -5.62 -6.10
N PRO A 88 -10.32 -6.03 -4.87
CA PRO A 88 -11.69 -5.86 -4.39
C PRO A 88 -12.12 -4.40 -4.31
N LEU A 89 -11.17 -3.46 -4.16
CA LEU A 89 -11.50 -2.04 -4.06
C LEU A 89 -12.02 -1.47 -5.38
N ALA A 90 -11.52 -2.00 -6.50
CA ALA A 90 -11.85 -1.55 -7.85
C ALA A 90 -12.94 -2.41 -8.51
N GLU A 91 -13.56 -3.32 -7.77
CA GLU A 91 -14.68 -4.10 -8.29
C GLU A 91 -15.83 -3.15 -8.65
N PHE A 92 -16.26 -3.18 -9.91
CA PHE A 92 -17.30 -2.31 -10.47
C PHE A 92 -16.94 -0.82 -10.56
N VAL A 93 -15.66 -0.48 -10.48
CA VAL A 93 -15.18 0.90 -10.64
C VAL A 93 -14.73 1.14 -12.08
N GLU A 94 -15.24 2.20 -12.70
CA GLU A 94 -14.73 2.72 -13.97
C GLU A 94 -14.21 4.15 -13.74
N VAL A 95 -12.90 4.33 -13.83
CA VAL A 95 -12.28 5.65 -13.66
C VAL A 95 -12.47 6.45 -14.95
N PRO A 96 -13.02 7.69 -14.87
CA PRO A 96 -13.17 8.53 -16.05
C PRO A 96 -11.83 8.75 -16.76
N PRO A 97 -11.77 8.69 -18.11
CA PRO A 97 -10.53 8.83 -18.87
C PRO A 97 -9.73 10.09 -18.54
N GLU A 98 -10.42 11.19 -18.21
CA GLU A 98 -9.81 12.46 -17.80
C GLU A 98 -9.07 12.40 -16.45
N LEU A 99 -9.40 11.43 -15.59
CA LEU A 99 -8.73 11.20 -14.30
C LEU A 99 -7.72 10.06 -14.36
N ALA A 100 -7.89 9.11 -15.28
CA ALA A 100 -7.13 7.86 -15.35
C ALA A 100 -5.60 8.07 -15.48
N GLN A 101 -5.16 9.20 -16.04
CA GLN A 101 -3.73 9.51 -16.16
C GLN A 101 -3.08 9.74 -14.78
N ASP A 102 -3.72 10.53 -13.91
CA ASP A 102 -3.13 11.02 -12.67
C ASP A 102 -3.70 10.39 -11.40
N LEU A 103 -4.96 9.96 -11.43
CA LEU A 103 -5.60 9.31 -10.27
C LEU A 103 -5.03 7.91 -10.11
N ARG A 104 -4.76 7.53 -8.86
CA ARG A 104 -4.42 6.18 -8.45
C ARG A 104 -5.47 5.74 -7.46
N TYR A 105 -6.47 5.02 -7.95
CA TYR A 105 -7.67 4.70 -7.20
C TYR A 105 -7.34 3.88 -5.94
N SER A 106 -6.38 2.96 -6.06
CA SER A 106 -5.92 2.10 -4.97
C SER A 106 -4.75 2.67 -4.17
N GLN A 107 -4.47 3.98 -4.26
CA GLN A 107 -3.35 4.61 -3.53
C GLN A 107 -3.46 4.42 -2.00
N ILE A 108 -4.66 4.17 -1.50
CA ILE A 108 -4.88 3.83 -0.08
C ILE A 108 -4.10 2.57 0.35
N LEU A 109 -3.89 1.59 -0.54
CA LEU A 109 -3.10 0.39 -0.27
C LEU A 109 -1.62 0.73 -0.06
N CYS A 110 -1.07 1.64 -0.87
CA CYS A 110 0.30 2.13 -0.70
C CYS A 110 0.50 2.76 0.66
N GLY A 111 -0.47 3.59 1.10
CA GLY A 111 -0.48 4.15 2.44
C GLY A 111 -0.50 3.07 3.52
N ALA A 112 -1.44 2.14 3.43
CA ALA A 112 -1.61 1.08 4.43
C ALA A 112 -0.35 0.22 4.60
N ILE A 113 0.32 -0.15 3.50
CA ILE A 113 1.58 -0.89 3.55
C ILE A 113 2.66 -0.08 4.28
N ARG A 114 2.83 1.21 3.95
CA ARG A 114 3.84 2.05 4.61
C ARG A 114 3.57 2.20 6.11
N GLY A 115 2.34 2.52 6.49
CA GLY A 115 1.99 2.66 7.91
C GLY A 115 2.20 1.35 8.68
N ALA A 116 1.80 0.21 8.10
CA ALA A 116 1.97 -1.07 8.76
C ALA A 116 3.45 -1.44 8.97
N LEU A 117 4.30 -1.21 7.95
CA LEU A 117 5.73 -1.53 8.05
C LEU A 117 6.50 -0.54 8.93
N GLU A 118 6.05 0.72 9.03
CA GLU A 118 6.64 1.69 9.95
C GLU A 118 6.52 1.24 11.41
N MET A 119 5.34 0.74 11.80
CA MET A 119 5.12 0.15 13.13
C MET A 119 5.94 -1.12 13.38
N MET A 120 6.52 -1.69 12.33
CA MET A 120 7.45 -2.82 12.39
C MET A 120 8.91 -2.36 12.23
N HIS A 121 9.16 -1.06 12.46
CA HIS A 121 10.47 -0.42 12.38
C HIS A 121 11.12 -0.50 10.99
N MET A 122 10.32 -0.55 9.92
CA MET A 122 10.81 -0.56 8.54
C MET A 122 10.29 0.66 7.78
N GLU A 123 11.21 1.54 7.39
CA GLU A 123 10.89 2.61 6.45
C GLU A 123 10.86 2.04 5.03
N VAL A 124 9.73 2.25 4.34
CA VAL A 124 9.53 1.81 2.96
C VAL A 124 8.94 2.93 2.09
N GLN A 125 9.23 2.88 0.79
CA GLN A 125 8.52 3.62 -0.24
C GLN A 125 7.58 2.68 -0.99
N THR A 126 6.40 3.18 -1.35
CA THR A 126 5.41 2.43 -2.12
C THR A 126 4.87 3.26 -3.27
N PHE A 127 4.64 2.63 -4.41
CA PHE A 127 4.11 3.29 -5.60
C PHE A 127 3.33 2.33 -6.48
N ILE A 128 2.23 2.80 -7.05
CA ILE A 128 1.47 2.05 -8.05
C ILE A 128 2.16 2.18 -9.39
N LEU A 129 2.65 1.06 -9.93
CA LEU A 129 3.24 0.98 -11.26
C LEU A 129 2.17 0.89 -12.33
N GLN A 130 1.18 0.02 -12.10
CA GLN A 130 0.08 -0.24 -13.02
C GLN A 130 -1.21 -0.42 -12.23
N GLU A 131 -2.30 0.13 -12.75
CA GLU A 131 -3.65 -0.07 -12.25
C GLU A 131 -4.59 -0.13 -13.45
N HIS A 132 -5.18 -1.31 -13.66
CA HIS A 132 -5.96 -1.59 -14.85
C HIS A 132 -7.19 -2.42 -14.48
N SER A 133 -8.38 -1.83 -14.66
CA SER A 133 -9.66 -2.46 -14.36
C SER A 133 -9.72 -3.01 -12.93
N GLN A 134 -9.36 -4.29 -12.74
CA GLN A 134 -9.39 -5.00 -11.48
C GLN A 134 -8.01 -5.44 -11.01
N SER A 135 -6.92 -5.11 -11.70
CA SER A 135 -5.57 -5.44 -11.26
C SER A 135 -4.80 -4.21 -10.80
N VAL A 136 -3.90 -4.41 -9.84
CA VAL A 136 -2.96 -3.38 -9.38
C VAL A 136 -1.60 -3.98 -9.09
N GLU A 137 -0.54 -3.33 -9.59
CA GLU A 137 0.84 -3.62 -9.25
C GLU A 137 1.38 -2.49 -8.36
N ILE A 138 1.73 -2.86 -7.13
CA ILE A 138 2.33 -1.97 -6.14
C ILE A 138 3.80 -2.34 -5.99
N ARG A 139 4.69 -1.41 -6.30
CA ARG A 139 6.10 -1.54 -5.93
C ARG A 139 6.28 -1.20 -4.46
N VAL A 140 7.11 -1.98 -3.79
CA VAL A 140 7.54 -1.74 -2.41
C VAL A 140 9.07 -1.72 -2.39
N LYS A 141 9.64 -0.64 -1.88
CA LYS A 141 11.08 -0.43 -1.74
C LYS A 141 11.44 -0.23 -0.28
N PHE A 142 12.31 -1.08 0.24
CA PHE A 142 12.92 -0.91 1.55
C PHE A 142 13.94 0.23 1.54
N ILE A 143 13.87 1.09 2.56
CA ILE A 143 14.76 2.24 2.71
C ILE A 143 15.75 1.99 3.85
N ARG A 144 15.25 1.75 5.07
CA ARG A 144 16.07 1.51 6.25
C ARG A 144 15.25 0.94 7.40
N ILE A 145 15.94 0.42 8.41
CA ILE A 145 15.37 0.16 9.72
C ILE A 145 15.24 1.48 10.48
N LEU A 146 14.14 1.65 11.19
CA LEU A 146 13.88 2.77 12.09
C LEU A 146 14.39 2.42 13.49
N GLU A 147 15.16 3.32 14.09
CA GLU A 147 15.62 3.15 15.47
C GLU A 147 14.48 3.50 16.44
N GLU A 148 14.26 2.68 17.47
CA GLU A 148 13.41 3.06 18.58
C GLU A 148 14.05 4.22 19.34
N SER A 149 13.43 5.40 19.32
CA SER A 149 13.80 6.46 20.24
C SER A 149 13.28 6.09 21.63
N VAL A 150 14.17 5.71 22.54
CA VAL A 150 13.83 5.64 23.96
C VAL A 150 13.53 7.07 24.42
N PRO A 151 12.34 7.37 24.98
CA PRO A 151 12.10 8.67 25.59
C PRO A 151 13.22 8.93 26.60
N PRO A 152 13.79 10.14 26.67
CA PRO A 152 14.72 10.46 27.74
C PRO A 152 14.02 10.13 29.06
N GLY A 153 14.58 9.16 29.80
CA GLY A 153 14.06 8.81 31.12
C GLY A 153 14.18 10.05 32.00
N ASP A 154 13.09 10.37 32.71
CA ASP A 154 13.17 11.30 33.82
C ASP A 154 14.06 10.66 34.88
N ASP A 155 15.27 11.19 35.07
CA ASP A 155 16.12 10.94 36.24
C ASP A 155 15.42 11.40 37.54
#